data_AF-A0A7Y2GVR0-F1
#
_entry.id   AF-A0A7Y2GVR0-F1
#
_cell.length_a   1.000
_cell.length_b   1.000
_cell.length_c   1.000
_cell.angle_alpha   90.00
_cell.angle_beta   90.00
_cell.angle_gamma   90.00
#
_symmetry.space_group_name_H-M   'P 1'
#
loop_
_entity.id
_entity.type
_entity.pdbx_description
1 polymer ?
#
loop_
_entity_poly.entity_id
_entity_poly.type
_entity_poly.pdbx_seq_one_letter_code
_entity_poly.pdbx_strand_id
1 'polypeptide(L)'
;MEKLSDTQEPAEDRPSDSGSGDQTETEDFVDEHIICSDCDKEFVWSAGEQEFFRDKGLQNPPKRCKPCKKAKNARITALNSSDSRHKIEVHVNCAECGANTTVPFYPSQGRPVFCRSCFLRMNPDTLSGHEK
;
A
#
# COMPACT_ATOMS: atom_id res chain seq x y z
N MET A 1 21.69 51.81 -38.68
CA MET A 1 20.66 51.11 -37.90
C MET A 1 20.51 49.72 -38.50
N GLU A 2 21.30 48.80 -37.96
CA GLU A 2 21.38 47.40 -38.32
C GLU A 2 20.35 46.58 -37.54
N LYS A 3 19.84 45.54 -38.21
CA LYS A 3 19.36 44.25 -37.66
C LYS A 3 18.06 44.26 -36.85
N LEU A 4 16.95 43.96 -37.55
CA LEU A 4 15.88 43.14 -36.96
C LEU A 4 16.18 41.67 -37.31
N SER A 5 16.56 40.94 -36.28
CA SER A 5 16.67 39.50 -36.25
C SER A 5 15.34 38.86 -35.82
N ASP A 6 15.16 37.63 -36.30
CA ASP A 6 14.51 36.53 -35.57
C ASP A 6 12.97 36.47 -35.56
N THR A 7 12.40 35.64 -36.42
CA THR A 7 11.39 34.65 -35.99
C THR A 7 11.52 33.44 -36.90
N GLN A 8 12.17 32.40 -36.36
CA GLN A 8 12.23 31.08 -36.96
C GLN A 8 11.13 30.24 -36.31
N GLU A 9 10.08 29.91 -37.07
CA GLU A 9 9.04 28.97 -36.63
C GLU A 9 9.59 27.54 -36.60
N PRO A 10 9.36 26.76 -35.52
CA PRO A 10 9.67 25.34 -35.53
C PRO A 10 8.42 24.45 -35.46
N ALA A 11 8.49 23.39 -36.28
CA ALA A 11 8.04 22.01 -36.02
C ALA A 11 6.56 21.63 -36.24
N GLU A 12 6.29 21.16 -37.46
CA GLU A 12 5.24 20.18 -37.81
C GLU A 12 5.70 19.54 -39.13
N ASP A 13 5.79 18.23 -39.35
CA ASP A 13 5.07 17.09 -38.79
C ASP A 13 5.91 15.81 -39.09
N ARG A 14 6.21 14.97 -38.09
CA ARG A 14 6.78 13.62 -38.31
C ARG A 14 5.67 12.60 -38.10
N PRO A 15 5.16 11.91 -39.14
CA PRO A 15 4.30 10.77 -38.92
C PRO A 15 5.15 9.59 -38.45
N SER A 16 4.99 9.25 -37.16
CA SER A 16 5.56 8.06 -36.54
C SER A 16 4.60 6.88 -36.66
N ASP A 17 5.06 5.89 -37.42
CA ASP A 17 5.00 4.45 -37.15
C ASP A 17 3.63 3.83 -36.82
N SER A 18 3.09 3.18 -37.85
CA SER A 18 2.09 2.12 -37.79
C SER A 18 2.59 0.94 -36.95
N GLY A 19 2.38 1.02 -35.63
CA GLY A 19 2.53 -0.07 -34.69
C GLY A 19 1.29 -0.94 -34.62
N SER A 20 1.41 -2.16 -35.13
CA SER A 20 0.42 -3.23 -35.12
C SER A 20 -0.02 -3.64 -33.71
N GLY A 21 -1.34 -3.61 -33.51
CA GLY A 21 -2.17 -4.49 -32.68
C GLY A 21 -1.60 -5.03 -31.37
N ASP A 22 -1.98 -4.39 -30.26
CA ASP A 22 -2.26 -5.08 -29.00
C ASP A 22 -3.69 -4.73 -28.59
N GLN A 23 -4.54 -5.75 -28.53
CA GLN A 23 -5.96 -5.62 -28.22
C GLN A 23 -6.11 -5.40 -26.72
N THR A 24 -5.93 -4.16 -26.26
CA THR A 24 -6.49 -3.73 -24.99
C THR A 24 -7.92 -3.33 -25.27
N GLU A 25 -8.88 -4.13 -24.79
CA GLU A 25 -10.28 -3.72 -24.70
C GLU A 25 -10.31 -2.43 -23.88
N THR A 26 -10.42 -1.31 -24.61
CA THR A 26 -10.67 0.03 -24.09
C THR A 26 -12.10 0.01 -23.56
N GLU A 27 -12.27 -0.51 -22.36
CA GLU A 27 -13.37 -0.04 -21.52
C GLU A 27 -13.16 1.46 -21.41
N ASP A 28 -14.13 2.24 -21.90
CA ASP A 28 -14.10 3.69 -21.88
C ASP A 28 -14.16 4.17 -20.42
N PHE A 29 -13.02 4.22 -19.75
CA PHE A 29 -12.91 4.80 -18.43
C PHE A 29 -13.15 6.31 -18.55
N VAL A 30 -14.04 6.83 -17.71
CA VAL A 30 -14.41 8.24 -17.71
C VAL A 30 -14.02 8.85 -16.38
N ASP A 31 -13.47 10.07 -16.42
CA ASP A 31 -13.13 10.82 -15.21
C ASP A 31 -14.33 10.93 -14.27
N GLU A 32 -14.17 10.40 -13.05
CA GLU A 32 -15.21 10.42 -12.02
C GLU A 32 -14.81 11.33 -10.87
N HIS A 33 -15.74 12.13 -10.37
CA HIS A 33 -15.52 12.98 -9.21
C HIS A 33 -15.94 12.26 -7.92
N ILE A 34 -15.04 12.17 -6.95
CA ILE A 34 -15.25 11.48 -5.69
C ILE A 34 -14.83 12.33 -4.48
N ILE A 35 -15.45 12.10 -3.33
CA ILE A 35 -15.25 12.90 -2.11
C ILE A 35 -14.20 12.23 -1.21
N CYS A 36 -13.23 13.01 -0.75
CA CYS A 36 -12.20 12.54 0.18
C CYS A 36 -12.75 12.34 1.60
N SER A 37 -12.55 11.15 2.19
CA SER A 37 -13.05 10.85 3.54
C SER A 37 -12.41 11.64 4.69
N ASP A 38 -11.29 12.31 4.45
CA ASP A 38 -10.51 12.98 5.50
C ASP A 38 -10.64 14.51 5.46
N CYS A 39 -10.99 15.10 4.31
CA CYS A 39 -11.07 16.55 4.14
C CYS A 39 -12.31 17.03 3.39
N ASP A 40 -13.21 16.12 3.03
CA ASP A 40 -14.49 16.36 2.35
C ASP A 40 -14.39 17.15 1.03
N LYS A 41 -13.18 17.26 0.47
CA LYS A 41 -12.96 17.86 -0.84
C LYS A 41 -13.21 16.84 -1.94
N GLU A 42 -13.87 17.30 -3.00
CA GLU A 42 -14.01 16.59 -4.25
C GLU A 42 -12.67 16.51 -4.98
N PHE A 43 -12.38 15.36 -5.59
CA PHE A 43 -11.22 15.16 -6.44
C PHE A 43 -11.55 14.19 -7.57
N VAL A 44 -10.77 14.27 -8.65
CA VAL A 44 -10.98 13.47 -9.86
C VAL A 44 -10.25 12.13 -9.74
N TRP A 45 -10.97 11.04 -9.97
CA TRP A 45 -10.46 9.72 -10.27
C TRP A 45 -10.44 9.55 -11.79
N SER A 46 -9.30 9.91 -12.38
CA SER A 46 -9.17 10.02 -13.84
C SER A 46 -9.23 8.67 -14.54
N ALA A 47 -9.58 8.65 -15.82
CA ALA A 47 -9.58 7.46 -16.68
C ALA A 47 -8.27 6.66 -16.58
N GLY A 48 -7.11 7.33 -16.69
CA GLY A 48 -5.81 6.66 -16.55
C GLY A 48 -5.51 6.12 -15.14
N GLU A 49 -6.14 6.65 -14.09
CA GLU A 49 -6.06 6.06 -12.74
C GLU A 49 -6.97 4.83 -12.62
N GLN A 50 -8.11 4.80 -13.30
CA GLN A 50 -9.01 3.64 -13.34
C GLN A 50 -8.37 2.48 -14.11
N GLU A 51 -7.73 2.74 -15.24
CA GLU A 51 -6.93 1.78 -16.00
C GLU A 51 -5.83 1.16 -15.14
N PHE A 52 -5.04 2.00 -14.46
CA PHE A 52 -3.98 1.53 -13.55
C PHE A 52 -4.54 0.65 -12.42
N PHE A 53 -5.71 1.00 -11.89
CA PHE A 53 -6.37 0.24 -10.84
C PHE A 53 -6.82 -1.13 -11.37
N ARG A 54 -7.46 -1.20 -12.55
CA ARG A 54 -7.82 -2.46 -13.21
C ARG A 54 -6.61 -3.36 -13.44
N ASP A 55 -5.53 -2.83 -14.01
CA ASP A 55 -4.33 -3.61 -14.35
C ASP A 55 -3.63 -4.21 -13.11
N LYS A 56 -3.81 -3.57 -11.96
CA LYS A 56 -3.30 -4.07 -10.66
C LYS A 56 -4.29 -4.96 -9.92
N GLY A 57 -5.45 -5.26 -10.51
CA GLY A 57 -6.54 -6.00 -9.85
C GLY A 57 -7.17 -5.23 -8.69
N LEU A 58 -7.07 -3.90 -8.68
CA LEU A 58 -7.66 -3.00 -7.70
C LEU A 58 -8.98 -2.47 -8.25
N GLN A 59 -10.12 -2.99 -7.81
CA GLN A 59 -11.44 -2.56 -8.31
C GLN A 59 -12.04 -1.37 -7.55
N ASN A 60 -11.46 -1.00 -6.40
CA ASN A 60 -12.04 0.00 -5.51
C ASN A 60 -11.51 1.42 -5.79
N PRO A 61 -12.40 2.44 -5.88
CA PRO A 61 -11.98 3.82 -6.02
C PRO A 61 -11.14 4.31 -4.83
N PRO A 62 -10.25 5.31 -5.05
CA PRO A 62 -9.49 5.93 -3.97
C PRO A 62 -10.41 6.58 -2.93
N LYS A 63 -10.28 6.25 -1.64
CA LYS A 63 -11.07 6.91 -0.58
C LYS A 63 -10.54 8.29 -0.15
N ARG A 64 -9.33 8.64 -0.56
CA ARG A 64 -8.61 9.84 -0.11
C ARG A 64 -7.94 10.52 -1.29
N CYS A 65 -8.02 11.85 -1.32
CA CYS A 65 -7.30 12.64 -2.31
C CYS A 65 -5.77 12.52 -2.14
N LYS A 66 -5.02 12.84 -3.19
CA LYS A 66 -3.55 12.80 -3.25
C LYS A 66 -2.85 13.46 -2.04
N PRO A 67 -3.22 14.67 -1.59
CA PRO A 67 -2.58 15.29 -0.43
C PRO A 67 -2.87 14.55 0.88
N CYS A 68 -4.11 14.09 1.11
CA CYS A 68 -4.44 13.32 2.31
C CYS A 68 -3.76 11.94 2.32
N LYS A 69 -3.66 11.29 1.16
CA LYS A 69 -2.88 10.05 1.01
C LYS A 69 -1.40 10.28 1.32
N LYS A 70 -0.79 11.36 0.79
CA LYS A 70 0.60 11.74 1.08
C LYS A 70 0.81 12.05 2.56
N ALA A 71 -0.09 12.81 3.18
CA ALA A 71 -0.03 13.15 4.60
C ALA A 71 -0.16 11.90 5.49
N LYS A 72 -1.10 11.00 5.17
CA LYS A 72 -1.27 9.73 5.88
C LYS A 72 -0.03 8.85 5.76
N ASN A 73 0.51 8.71 4.55
CA ASN A 73 1.72 7.93 4.33
C ASN A 73 2.92 8.55 5.06
N ALA A 74 3.08 9.88 5.02
CA ALA A 74 4.13 10.57 5.75
C ALA A 74 4.03 10.37 7.27
N ARG A 75 2.81 10.41 7.83
CA ARG A 75 2.58 10.09 9.25
C ARG A 75 2.97 8.64 9.58
N ILE A 76 2.54 7.69 8.76
CA ILE A 76 2.89 6.27 8.94
C ILE A 76 4.41 6.06 8.84
N THR A 77 5.06 6.64 7.83
CA THR A 77 6.51 6.58 7.67
C THR A 77 7.20 7.22 8.86
N ALA A 78 6.79 8.40 9.31
CA ALA A 78 7.38 9.05 10.48
C ALA A 78 7.28 8.17 11.73
N LEU A 79 6.12 7.57 12.00
CA LEU A 79 5.92 6.65 13.12
C LEU A 79 6.78 5.39 12.99
N ASN A 80 6.84 4.80 11.80
CA ASN A 80 7.64 3.59 11.53
C ASN A 80 9.15 3.87 11.48
N SER A 81 9.58 5.10 11.20
CA SER A 81 10.98 5.52 11.22
C SER A 81 11.45 5.92 12.61
N SER A 82 10.54 6.34 13.49
CA SER A 82 10.84 6.68 14.89
C SER A 82 10.77 5.49 15.86
N ASP A 83 10.32 4.34 15.41
CA ASP A 83 10.06 3.16 16.24
C ASP A 83 10.83 1.99 15.58
N SER A 84 12.05 1.66 16.00
CA SER A 84 12.32 1.07 17.31
C SER A 84 11.07 0.46 17.93
N ARG A 85 10.25 -0.25 17.11
CA ARG A 85 9.03 -0.98 17.53
C ARG A 85 9.34 -1.41 18.93
N HIS A 86 8.65 -0.82 19.90
CA HIS A 86 8.85 -1.13 21.31
C HIS A 86 8.56 -2.62 21.47
N LYS A 87 9.54 -3.45 21.11
CA LYS A 87 9.49 -4.88 21.14
C LYS A 87 9.84 -5.12 22.58
N ILE A 88 8.82 -4.99 23.40
CA ILE A 88 8.89 -5.35 24.80
C ILE A 88 9.12 -6.86 24.77
N GLU A 89 10.39 -7.23 24.85
CA GLU A 89 10.84 -8.61 24.94
C GLU A 89 10.73 -9.02 26.40
N VAL A 90 9.60 -9.61 26.76
CA VAL A 90 9.41 -10.16 28.11
C VAL A 90 9.90 -11.59 28.12
N HIS A 91 10.88 -11.88 28.99
CA HIS A 91 11.33 -13.24 29.25
C HIS A 91 10.35 -13.94 30.19
N VAL A 92 9.89 -15.11 29.77
CA VAL A 92 8.89 -15.91 30.47
C VAL A 92 9.20 -17.39 30.34
N ASN A 93 8.80 -18.17 31.33
CA ASN A 93 9.00 -19.62 31.30
C ASN A 93 7.78 -20.30 30.68
N CYS A 94 8.03 -21.24 29.77
CA CYS A 94 6.99 -22.09 29.19
C CYS A 94 6.29 -22.91 30.29
N ALA A 95 4.96 -22.89 30.35
CA ALA A 95 4.20 -23.63 31.35
C ALA A 95 4.30 -25.17 31.21
N GLU A 96 4.64 -25.67 30.03
CA GLU A 96 4.73 -27.11 29.73
C GLU A 96 6.14 -27.68 29.95
N CYS A 97 7.17 -27.01 29.40
CA CYS A 97 8.53 -27.52 29.41
C CYS A 97 9.52 -26.71 30.27
N GLY A 98 9.09 -25.59 30.85
CA GLY A 98 9.93 -24.73 31.69
C GLY A 98 10.99 -23.89 30.95
N ALA A 99 11.15 -24.07 29.63
CA ALA A 99 12.15 -23.32 28.85
C ALA A 99 11.87 -21.81 28.86
N ASN A 100 12.93 -21.00 28.95
CA ASN A 100 12.85 -19.55 28.83
C ASN A 100 12.53 -19.18 27.37
N THR A 101 11.48 -18.37 27.17
CA THR A 101 11.03 -17.91 25.86
C THR A 101 10.72 -16.42 25.92
N THR A 102 10.77 -15.76 24.75
CA THR A 102 10.51 -14.33 24.64
C THR A 102 9.16 -14.12 23.99
N VAL A 103 8.32 -13.31 24.62
CA VAL A 103 7.01 -12.93 24.11
C VAL A 103 6.93 -11.41 23.89
N PRO A 104 6.18 -10.95 22.86
CA PRO A 104 6.03 -9.53 22.57
C PRO A 104 4.97 -8.82 23.44
N PHE A 105 4.44 -9.50 24.47
CA PHE A 105 3.39 -9.00 25.35
C PHE A 105 3.66 -9.42 26.79
N TYR A 106 3.18 -8.65 27.77
CA TYR A 106 3.20 -9.07 29.17
C TYR A 106 2.18 -10.19 29.42
N PRO A 107 2.56 -11.28 30.11
CA PRO A 107 1.62 -12.32 30.52
C PRO A 107 0.45 -11.74 31.31
N SER A 108 -0.77 -12.09 30.91
CA SER A 108 -1.97 -11.76 31.68
C SER A 108 -2.20 -12.81 32.78
N GLN A 109 -2.67 -12.38 33.94
CA GLN A 109 -3.03 -13.29 35.03
C GLN A 109 -4.16 -14.22 34.55
N GLY A 110 -3.92 -15.53 34.58
CA GLY A 110 -4.90 -16.55 34.20
C GLY A 110 -4.72 -17.22 32.83
N ARG A 111 -3.74 -16.83 32.01
CA ARG A 111 -3.40 -17.54 30.74
C ARG A 111 -1.96 -18.06 30.73
N PRO A 112 -1.72 -19.38 30.56
CA PRO A 112 -0.37 -19.94 30.50
C PRO A 112 0.35 -19.53 29.21
N VAL A 113 1.64 -19.25 29.32
CA VAL A 113 2.50 -18.95 28.17
C VAL A 113 3.25 -20.21 27.74
N PHE A 114 3.32 -20.43 26.43
CA PHE A 114 3.98 -21.59 25.84
C PHE A 114 5.06 -21.15 24.85
N CYS A 115 6.19 -21.86 24.83
CA CYS A 115 7.18 -21.68 23.78
C CYS A 115 6.62 -22.15 22.43
N ARG A 116 7.24 -21.73 21.33
CA ARG A 116 6.77 -22.03 19.96
C ARG A 116 6.50 -23.52 19.75
N SER A 117 7.39 -24.41 20.20
CA SER A 117 7.22 -25.86 20.02
C SER A 117 6.06 -26.45 20.83
N CYS A 118 5.87 -26.03 22.08
CA CYS A 118 4.75 -26.49 22.90
C CYS A 118 3.43 -25.93 22.38
N PHE A 119 3.40 -24.66 21.96
CA PHE A 119 2.22 -24.03 21.40
C PHE A 119 1.73 -24.73 20.13
N LEU A 120 2.65 -25.07 19.22
CA LEU A 120 2.35 -25.80 17.98
C LEU A 120 1.86 -27.23 18.23
N ARG A 121 2.44 -27.91 19.24
CA ARG A 121 2.01 -29.26 19.63
C ARG A 121 0.58 -29.27 20.18
N MET A 122 0.21 -28.25 20.95
CA MET A 122 -1.13 -28.13 21.53
C MET A 122 -2.16 -27.51 20.58
N ASN A 123 -1.72 -26.72 19.59
CA ASN A 123 -2.58 -26.03 18.62
C ASN A 123 -2.10 -26.34 17.19
N PRO A 124 -2.23 -27.59 16.70
CA PRO A 124 -1.76 -27.97 15.36
C PRO A 124 -2.40 -27.13 14.24
N ASP A 125 -3.63 -26.65 14.45
CA ASP A 125 -4.37 -25.84 13.48
C ASP A 125 -3.78 -24.43 13.26
N THR A 126 -2.94 -23.93 14.18
CA THR A 126 -2.34 -22.58 14.06
C THR A 126 -1.28 -22.45 12.96
N LEU A 127 -0.81 -23.57 12.38
CA LEU A 127 0.04 -23.57 11.18
C LEU A 127 -0.73 -23.78 9.88
N SER A 128 -1.99 -24.21 9.94
CA SER A 128 -2.83 -24.49 8.76
C SER A 128 -3.49 -23.21 8.21
N GLY A 129 -2.74 -22.11 8.22
CA GLY A 129 -3.19 -20.85 7.64
C GLY A 129 -3.14 -20.90 6.11
N HIS A 130 -4.30 -21.15 5.51
CA HIS A 130 -4.74 -20.54 4.26
C HIS A 130 -3.85 -20.78 3.04
N GLU A 131 -3.80 -22.02 2.54
CA GLU A 131 -3.50 -22.26 1.13
C GLU A 131 -4.59 -21.54 0.31
N LYS A 132 -4.17 -20.59 -0.53
CA LYS A 132 -5.03 -19.83 -1.43
C LYS A 132 -4.71 -20.23 -2.85
#